data_AF-A0A1X2Z100-F1
#
_entry.id   AF-A0A1X2Z100-F1
#
_cell.length_a   1.000
_cell.length_b   1.000
_cell.length_c   1.000
_cell.angle_alpha   90.00
_cell.angle_beta   90.00
_cell.angle_gamma   90.00
#
_symmetry.space_group_name_H-M   'P 1'
#
loop_
_entity.id
_entity.type
_entity.pdbx_description
1 polymer ?
#
loop_
_entity_poly.entity_id
_entity_poly.type
_entity_poly.pdbx_seq_one_letter_code
_entity_poly.pdbx_strand_id
1 'polypeptide(L)'
;MADNAETTTASASGVLDLRPPKESLKAELYRLGLRFTFAQDAGEVWQDDSRGVRATFDDTGQSVLLEDIVTHVTRTLTLDELKAVTRIDTMTAAD
;
A
#
# COMPACT_ATOMS: atom_id res chain seq x y z
N MET A 1 -17.25 -5.76 -21.97
CA MET A 1 -15.84 -5.35 -21.95
C MET A 1 -15.75 -4.33 -20.83
N ALA A 2 -15.05 -4.65 -19.74
CA ALA A 2 -15.06 -3.82 -18.54
C ALA A 2 -14.14 -2.61 -18.73
N ASP A 3 -14.71 -1.43 -18.57
CA ASP A 3 -14.09 -0.12 -18.58
C ASP A 3 -13.14 0.01 -17.38
N ASN A 4 -11.86 -0.36 -17.57
CA ASN A 4 -10.80 -0.03 -16.62
C ASN A 4 -10.28 1.37 -16.97
N ALA A 5 -10.81 2.37 -16.27
CA ALA A 5 -10.43 3.76 -16.46
C ALA A 5 -9.02 4.01 -15.89
N GLU A 6 -8.00 3.66 -16.66
CA GLU A 6 -6.64 4.18 -16.55
C GLU A 6 -6.66 5.68 -16.85
N THR A 7 -7.13 6.49 -15.91
CA THR A 7 -7.07 7.96 -16.04
C THR A 7 -5.70 8.44 -15.60
N THR A 8 -4.68 8.04 -16.36
CA THR A 8 -3.37 8.70 -16.37
C THR A 8 -3.55 10.04 -17.07
N THR A 9 -4.11 11.03 -16.35
CA THR A 9 -4.07 12.42 -16.81
C THR A 9 -2.63 12.91 -16.69
N ALA A 10 -1.84 12.65 -17.74
CA ALA A 10 -0.63 13.40 -18.01
C ALA A 10 -1.03 14.88 -17.94
N SER A 11 -0.51 15.59 -16.93
CA SER A 11 -0.74 17.02 -16.80
C SER A 11 -0.17 17.67 -18.06
N ALA A 12 -0.91 18.60 -18.66
CA ALA A 12 -0.62 19.24 -19.96
C ALA A 12 0.71 20.02 -20.06
N SER A 13 1.62 19.83 -19.10
CA SER A 13 2.94 20.48 -18.96
C SER A 13 4.11 19.52 -19.22
N GLY A 14 3.88 18.32 -19.76
CA GLY A 14 4.94 17.32 -19.99
C GLY A 14 5.50 16.68 -18.72
N VAL A 15 4.83 16.91 -17.58
CA VAL A 15 5.17 16.29 -16.30
C VAL A 15 4.43 14.96 -16.22
N LEU A 16 5.20 13.87 -16.29
CA LEU A 16 4.69 12.53 -16.03
C LEU A 16 4.51 12.37 -14.52
N ASP A 17 3.27 12.56 -14.07
CA ASP A 17 2.89 12.30 -12.68
C ASP A 17 2.79 10.78 -12.49
N LEU A 18 3.90 10.16 -12.08
CA LEU A 18 3.97 8.72 -11.74
C LEU A 18 3.42 8.45 -10.33
N ARG A 19 2.72 9.41 -9.70
CA ARG A 19 2.13 9.14 -8.39
C ARG A 19 0.97 8.18 -8.60
N PRO A 20 0.87 7.14 -7.76
CA PRO A 20 -0.27 6.24 -7.81
C PRO A 20 -1.57 7.06 -7.66
N PRO A 21 -2.68 6.59 -8.25
CA PRO A 21 -3.97 7.27 -8.12
C PRO A 21 -4.26 7.50 -6.64
N LYS A 22 -4.74 8.70 -6.28
CA LYS A 22 -4.97 9.08 -4.89
C LYS A 22 -5.96 8.16 -4.16
N GLU A 23 -6.76 7.40 -4.90
CA GLU A 23 -7.73 6.41 -4.41
C GLU A 23 -7.25 4.98 -4.65
N SER A 24 -5.96 4.72 -4.47
CA SER A 24 -5.38 3.38 -4.59
C SER A 24 -4.69 2.98 -3.30
N LEU A 25 -4.71 1.68 -3.01
CA LEU A 25 -4.02 1.08 -1.86
C LEU A 25 -2.55 1.55 -1.79
N LYS A 26 -1.89 1.66 -2.95
CA LYS A 26 -0.51 2.17 -3.07
C LYS A 26 -0.35 3.59 -2.51
N ALA A 27 -1.30 4.49 -2.79
CA ALA A 27 -1.25 5.87 -2.29
C ALA A 27 -1.47 5.93 -0.79
N GLU A 28 -2.41 5.13 -0.25
CA GLU A 28 -2.60 5.00 1.19
C GLU A 28 -1.36 4.39 1.88
N LEU A 29 -0.73 3.36 1.31
CA LEU A 29 0.49 2.75 1.87
C LEU A 29 1.65 3.75 1.90
N TYR A 30 1.86 4.51 0.82
CA TYR A 30 2.84 5.60 0.80
C TYR A 30 2.53 6.68 1.85
N ARG A 31 1.25 7.03 2.03
CA ARG A 31 0.82 7.97 3.07
C ARG A 31 1.13 7.45 4.48
N LEU A 32 1.01 6.14 4.69
CA LEU A 32 1.29 5.48 5.96
C LEU A 32 2.80 5.32 6.23
N GLY A 33 3.64 5.54 5.21
CA GLY A 33 5.11 5.49 5.29
C GLY A 33 5.72 4.26 4.64
N LEU A 34 4.91 3.28 4.22
CA LEU A 34 5.41 2.06 3.62
C LEU A 34 6.01 2.32 2.24
N ARG A 35 7.08 1.61 1.95
CA ARG A 35 7.78 1.68 0.67
C ARG A 35 7.63 0.38 -0.07
N PHE A 36 7.44 0.46 -1.38
CA PHE A 36 7.51 -0.71 -2.24
C PHE A 36 8.88 -1.38 -2.06
N THR A 37 8.87 -2.68 -1.79
CA THR A 37 10.08 -3.47 -1.58
C THR A 37 10.34 -4.36 -2.77
N PHE A 38 9.37 -5.21 -3.10
CA PHE A 38 9.44 -6.12 -4.24
C PHE A 38 8.04 -6.63 -4.59
N ALA A 39 7.88 -7.24 -5.76
CA ALA A 39 6.66 -7.97 -6.11
C ALA A 39 6.98 -9.47 -6.16
N GLN A 40 6.04 -10.28 -5.70
CA GLN A 40 6.10 -11.74 -5.70
C GLN A 40 4.84 -12.30 -6.38
N ASP A 41 4.80 -13.60 -6.68
CA ASP A 41 3.66 -14.23 -7.38
C ASP A 41 2.31 -13.98 -6.71
N ALA A 42 2.27 -13.80 -5.39
CA ALA A 42 1.06 -13.53 -4.64
C ALA A 42 0.62 -12.04 -4.63
N GLY A 43 1.45 -11.13 -5.14
CA GLY A 43 1.18 -9.69 -5.13
C GLY A 43 2.41 -8.83 -4.82
N GLU A 44 2.19 -7.53 -4.79
CA GLU A 44 3.19 -6.53 -4.43
C GLU A 44 3.44 -6.54 -2.91
N VAL A 45 4.70 -6.43 -2.49
CA VAL A 45 5.11 -6.35 -1.09
C VAL A 45 5.72 -5.00 -0.81
N TRP A 46 5.20 -4.39 0.25
CA TRP A 46 5.57 -3.08 0.74
C TRP A 46 6.05 -3.24 2.17
N GLN A 47 7.08 -2.49 2.55
CA GLN A 47 7.68 -2.61 3.87
C GLN A 47 8.05 -1.23 4.39
N ASP A 48 7.89 -1.05 5.70
CA ASP A 48 8.45 0.07 6.44
C ASP A 48 9.46 -0.51 7.44
N ASP A 49 10.74 -0.35 7.14
CA ASP A 49 11.84 -0.83 7.98
C ASP A 49 11.97 -0.03 9.29
N SER A 50 11.43 1.19 9.34
CA SER A 50 11.48 2.04 10.55
C SER A 50 10.48 1.59 11.60
N ARG A 51 9.36 1.01 11.16
CA ARG A 51 8.27 0.50 12.00
C ARG A 51 8.22 -1.01 12.04
N GLY A 52 9.06 -1.71 11.28
CA GLY A 52 9.03 -3.18 11.24
C GLY A 52 7.67 -3.72 10.77
N VAL A 53 7.04 -3.07 9.79
CA VAL A 53 5.76 -3.53 9.21
C VAL A 53 5.93 -3.86 7.74
N ARG A 54 5.30 -4.94 7.31
CA ARG A 54 5.17 -5.36 5.92
C ARG A 54 3.70 -5.32 5.53
N ALA A 55 3.41 -4.99 4.28
CA ALA A 55 2.09 -4.99 3.69
C ALA A 55 2.15 -5.71 2.35
N THR A 56 1.45 -6.82 2.23
CA THR A 56 1.44 -7.67 1.04
C THR A 56 0.08 -7.59 0.38
N PHE A 57 0.04 -7.20 -0.88
CA PHE A 57 -1.19 -7.19 -1.66
C PHE A 57 -1.68 -8.63 -1.85
N ASP A 58 -3.00 -8.79 -1.89
CA ASP A 58 -3.64 -10.01 -2.36
C ASP A 58 -3.50 -10.14 -3.89
N ASP A 59 -3.64 -11.35 -4.42
CA ASP A 59 -3.59 -11.67 -5.86
C ASP A 59 -4.57 -10.81 -6.68
N THR A 60 -5.70 -10.47 -6.08
CA THR A 60 -6.72 -9.62 -6.70
C THR A 60 -6.39 -8.12 -6.67
N GLY A 61 -5.41 -7.69 -5.87
CA GLY A 61 -5.07 -6.29 -5.64
C GLY A 61 -6.17 -5.47 -4.94
N GLN A 62 -7.18 -6.13 -4.37
CA GLN A 62 -8.33 -5.47 -3.71
C GLN A 62 -8.12 -5.24 -2.21
N SER A 63 -7.20 -5.98 -1.61
CA SER A 63 -6.87 -5.90 -0.21
C SER A 63 -5.37 -6.07 0.02
N VAL A 64 -4.93 -5.64 1.19
CA VAL A 64 -3.54 -5.71 1.62
C VAL A 64 -3.47 -6.35 2.99
N LEU A 65 -2.62 -7.37 3.11
CA LEU A 65 -2.27 -8.03 4.35
C LEU A 65 -1.14 -7.25 5.02
N LEU A 66 -1.44 -6.50 6.07
CA LEU A 66 -0.41 -5.95 6.93
C LEU A 66 0.09 -7.01 7.89
N GLU A 67 1.40 -7.10 8.05
CA GLU A 67 2.10 -8.01 8.92
C GLU A 67 3.14 -7.23 9.73
N ASP A 68 3.10 -7.36 11.04
CA ASP A 68 4.21 -6.92 11.90
C ASP A 68 5.37 -7.93 11.78
N ILE A 69 6.56 -7.45 11.42
CA ILE A 69 7.74 -8.27 11.12
C ILE A 69 8.30 -8.93 12.39
N VAL A 70 8.08 -8.34 13.56
CA VAL A 70 8.64 -8.81 14.83
C VAL A 70 7.74 -9.85 15.48
N THR A 71 6.44 -9.58 15.52
CA THR A 71 5.43 -10.37 16.21
C THR A 71 4.69 -11.33 15.28
N HIS A 72 4.87 -11.18 13.96
CA HIS A 72 4.14 -11.92 12.92
C HIS A 72 2.61 -11.78 13.03
N VAL A 73 2.13 -10.69 13.65
CA VAL A 73 0.69 -10.39 13.70
C VAL A 73 0.27 -9.89 12.33
N THR A 74 -0.69 -10.58 11.73
CA THR A 74 -1.22 -10.24 10.42
C THR A 74 -2.64 -9.71 10.49
N ARG A 75 -2.97 -8.78 9.60
CA ARG A 75 -4.30 -8.19 9.48
C ARG A 75 -4.55 -7.74 8.04
N THR A 76 -5.60 -8.28 7.43
CA THR A 76 -6.02 -7.88 6.10
C THR A 76 -6.88 -6.62 6.18
N LEU A 77 -6.54 -5.60 5.40
CA LEU A 77 -7.31 -4.37 5.24
C LEU A 77 -7.69 -4.18 3.77
N THR A 78 -8.90 -3.70 3.54
CA THR A 78 -9.34 -3.24 2.21
C THR A 78 -8.98 -1.77 2.00
N LEU A 79 -9.16 -1.25 0.79
CA LEU A 79 -8.90 0.17 0.47
C LEU A 79 -9.65 1.11 1.43
N ASP A 80 -10.92 0.86 1.68
CA ASP A 80 -11.75 1.70 2.56
C ASP A 80 -11.23 1.69 4.00
N GLU A 81 -10.86 0.51 4.51
CA GLU A 81 -10.28 0.41 5.85
C GLU A 81 -8.90 1.07 5.92
N LEU A 82 -8.04 0.86 4.92
CA LEU A 82 -6.71 1.46 4.86
C LEU A 82 -6.79 2.99 4.82
N LYS A 83 -7.80 3.54 4.16
CA LYS A 83 -8.09 4.98 4.12
C LYS A 83 -8.51 5.52 5.49
N ALA A 84 -9.18 4.71 6.30
CA ALA A 84 -9.52 5.03 7.68
C ALA A 84 -8.33 4.89 8.64
N VAL A 85 -7.30 4.11 8.27
CA VAL A 85 -6.07 4.00 9.06
C VAL A 85 -5.27 5.31 8.97
N THR A 86 -5.11 5.97 10.11
CA THR A 86 -4.29 7.21 10.21
C THR A 86 -2.85 6.93 10.61
N ARG A 87 -2.60 5.81 11.30
CA ARG A 87 -1.28 5.35 11.74
C ARG A 87 -1.32 3.84 11.93
N ILE A 88 -0.25 3.17 11.51
CA ILE A 88 0.00 1.78 11.85
C ILE A 88 0.97 1.79 13.03
N ASP A 89 0.51 1.23 14.14
CA ASP A 89 1.33 1.04 15.33
C ASP A 89 1.71 -0.45 15.39
N THR A 90 3.01 -0.68 15.37
CA THR A 90 3.66 -1.98 15.40
C THR A 90 4.59 -2.04 16.59
N MET A 91 5.03 -3.23 17.01
CA MET A 91 5.84 -3.36 18.21
C MET A 91 7.18 -2.61 18.09
N THR A 92 7.73 -2.48 16.88
CA THR A 92 8.91 -1.64 16.60
C THR A 92 8.58 -0.14 16.54
N ALA A 93 7.35 0.25 16.22
CA ALA A 93 6.94 1.66 16.23
C ALA A 93 6.59 2.19 17.63
N ALA A 94 6.53 1.31 18.63
CA ALA A 94 6.16 1.61 20.00
C ALA A 94 7.34 1.98 20.92
N ASP A 95 8.58 2.01 20.42
CA ASP A 95 9.79 2.39 21.17
C ASP A 95 10.43 3.69 20.63
#